data_AF-A0A4R2LE29-F1
#
_entry.id   AF-A0A4R2LE29-F1
#
_cell.length_a   1.000
_cell.length_b   1.000
_cell.length_c   1.000
_cell.angle_alpha   90.00
_cell.angle_beta   90.00
_cell.angle_gamma   90.00
#
_symmetry.space_group_name_H-M   'P 1'
#
loop_
_entity.id
_entity.type
_entity.pdbx_description
1 polymer ?
#
loop_
_entity_poly.entity_id
_entity_poly.type
_entity_poly.pdbx_seq_one_letter_code
_entity_poly.pdbx_strand_id
1 'polypeptide(L)'
;MRINFRTQIIATMILVIVGFISSLWFNKDIYYNLAWAFTGLVFFINPVYPQNIVRLERKDAEKGIRIAGMILVVIGLTNGFGI
;
A
#
# COMPACT_ATOMS: atom_id res chain seq x y z
N MET A 1 -17.97 -4.34 -0.60
CA MET A 1 -17.34 -5.60 -1.08
C MET A 1 -16.01 -5.77 -0.35
N ARG A 2 -15.74 -6.93 0.28
CA ARG A 2 -14.46 -7.20 0.95
C ARG A 2 -13.52 -7.82 -0.10
N ILE A 3 -12.54 -7.06 -0.57
CA ILE A 3 -11.52 -7.55 -1.54
C ILE A 3 -10.63 -8.55 -0.81
N ASN A 4 -10.27 -9.67 -1.43
CA ASN A 4 -9.37 -10.66 -0.83
C ASN A 4 -7.89 -10.25 -0.97
N PHE A 5 -7.01 -10.88 -0.18
CA PHE A 5 -5.57 -10.58 -0.19
C PHE A 5 -4.95 -10.62 -1.59
N ARG A 6 -5.27 -11.65 -2.38
CA ARG A 6 -4.70 -11.84 -3.72
C ARG A 6 -5.07 -10.70 -4.66
N THR A 7 -6.35 -10.33 -4.71
CA THR A 7 -6.83 -9.25 -5.57
C THR A 7 -6.25 -7.90 -5.13
N GLN A 8 -6.18 -7.64 -3.82
CA GLN A 8 -5.63 -6.38 -3.31
C GLN A 8 -4.15 -6.24 -3.64
N ILE A 9 -3.34 -7.28 -3.43
CA ILE A 9 -1.90 -7.27 -3.74
C ILE A 9 -1.65 -7.01 -5.22
N ILE A 10 -2.39 -7.68 -6.11
CA ILE A 10 -2.27 -7.47 -7.56
C ILE A 10 -2.63 -6.03 -7.91
N ALA A 11 -3.74 -5.50 -7.37
CA ALA A 11 -4.17 -4.13 -7.63
C ALA A 11 -3.16 -3.09 -7.12
N THR A 12 -2.65 -3.23 -5.90
CA THR A 12 -1.65 -2.31 -5.34
C THR A 12 -0.31 -2.42 -6.05
N MET A 13 0.08 -3.62 -6.50
CA MET A 13 1.29 -3.79 -7.31
C MET A 13 1.18 -3.06 -8.65
N ILE A 14 0.06 -3.19 -9.35
CA ILE A 14 -0.20 -2.45 -10.60
C ILE A 14 -0.15 -0.94 -10.33
N LEU A 15 -0.80 -0.47 -9.27
CA LEU A 15 -0.80 0.95 -8.89
C LEU A 15 0.63 1.49 -8.68
N VAL A 16 1.47 0.77 -7.93
CA VAL A 16 2.86 1.17 -7.68
C VAL A 16 3.69 1.16 -8.96
N ILE A 17 3.52 0.17 -9.83
CA ILE A 17 4.23 0.12 -11.13
C ILE A 17 3.83 1.30 -12.02
N VAL A 18 2.53 1.61 -12.11
CA VAL A 18 2.04 2.75 -12.90
C VAL A 18 2.54 4.07 -12.31
N GLY A 19 2.52 4.22 -10.98
CA GLY A 19 3.06 5.39 -10.29
C GLY A 19 4.55 5.58 -10.55
N PHE A 20 5.32 4.50 -10.51
CA PHE A 20 6.76 4.50 -10.80
C PHE A 20 7.05 4.92 -12.24
N ILE A 21 6.42 4.28 -13.23
CA ILE A 21 6.60 4.61 -14.65
C ILE A 21 6.19 6.06 -14.90
N SER A 22 5.10 6.52 -14.29
CA SER A 22 4.65 7.91 -14.40
C SER A 22 5.67 8.89 -13.81
N SER A 23 6.28 8.56 -12.67
CA SER A 23 7.34 9.40 -12.09
C SER A 23 8.49 9.60 -13.07
N LEU A 24 8.98 8.51 -13.67
CA LEU A 24 10.06 8.55 -14.65
C LEU A 24 9.67 9.33 -15.92
N TRP A 25 8.46 9.12 -16.42
CA TRP A 25 8.00 9.73 -17.66
C TRP A 25 7.81 11.25 -17.53
N PHE A 26 7.30 11.70 -16.38
CA PHE A 26 7.04 13.12 -16.13
C PHE A 26 8.16 13.81 -15.35
N ASN A 27 9.18 13.07 -14.91
CA ASN A 27 10.27 13.52 -14.06
C ASN A 27 9.75 14.22 -12.78
N LYS A 28 8.76 13.60 -12.13
CA LYS A 28 8.11 14.10 -10.92
C LYS A 28 7.83 12.97 -9.93
N ASP A 29 8.56 12.98 -8.84
CA ASP A 29 8.47 12.03 -7.72
C ASP A 29 7.09 11.90 -7.09
N ILE A 30 6.26 12.94 -7.19
CA ILE A 30 4.89 12.95 -6.66
C ILE A 30 4.05 11.76 -7.13
N TYR A 31 4.25 11.26 -8.37
CA TYR A 31 3.45 10.13 -8.88
C TYR A 31 3.74 8.83 -8.13
N TYR A 32 5.01 8.55 -7.85
CA TYR A 32 5.41 7.36 -7.11
C TYR A 32 5.03 7.47 -5.63
N ASN A 33 5.22 8.65 -5.05
CA ASN A 33 4.83 8.96 -3.68
C ASN A 33 3.31 8.81 -3.45
N LEU A 34 2.47 9.31 -4.36
CA LEU A 34 1.02 9.15 -4.30
C LEU A 34 0.60 7.68 -4.46
N ALA A 35 1.24 6.91 -5.34
CA ALA A 35 0.93 5.49 -5.51
C ALA A 35 1.18 4.69 -4.21
N TRP A 36 2.26 5.00 -3.49
CA TRP A 36 2.53 4.43 -2.17
C TRP A 36 1.54 4.90 -1.10
N ALA A 37 1.18 6.19 -1.11
CA ALA A 37 0.19 6.71 -0.16
C ALA A 37 -1.18 6.03 -0.35
N PHE A 38 -1.64 5.89 -1.60
CA PHE A 38 -2.87 5.16 -1.90
C PHE A 38 -2.79 3.69 -1.55
N THR A 39 -1.65 3.04 -1.78
CA THR A 39 -1.41 1.67 -1.33
C THR A 39 -1.57 1.54 0.19
N GLY A 40 -0.96 2.46 0.95
CA GLY A 40 -1.12 2.54 2.40
C GLY A 40 -2.58 2.68 2.85
N LEU A 41 -3.34 3.58 2.20
CA LEU A 41 -4.77 3.77 2.47
C LEU A 41 -5.59 2.51 2.20
N VAL A 42 -5.31 1.81 1.09
CA VAL A 42 -5.99 0.56 0.73
C VAL A 42 -5.79 -0.51 1.82
N PHE A 43 -4.56 -0.66 2.34
CA PHE A 43 -4.27 -1.59 3.44
C PHE A 43 -4.83 -1.13 4.80
N PHE A 44 -4.95 0.17 5.03
CA PHE A 44 -5.60 0.70 6.22
C PHE A 44 -7.10 0.39 6.25
N ILE A 45 -7.79 0.61 5.13
CA ILE A 45 -9.24 0.38 5.00
C ILE A 45 -9.55 -1.12 4.97
N ASN A 46 -8.79 -1.89 4.17
CA ASN A 46 -8.97 -3.33 4.01
C ASN A 46 -7.69 -4.07 4.41
N PRO A 47 -7.48 -4.35 5.71
CA PRO A 47 -6.27 -4.99 6.22
C PRO A 47 -6.27 -6.50 5.93
N VAL A 48 -5.97 -6.86 4.70
CA VAL A 48 -5.91 -8.25 4.24
C VAL A 48 -4.50 -8.82 4.35
N TYR A 49 -4.42 -10.09 4.69
CA TYR A 49 -3.17 -10.83 4.88
C TYR A 49 -3.36 -12.31 4.55
N PRO A 50 -2.28 -13.05 4.27
CA PRO A 50 -2.36 -14.49 4.05
C PRO A 50 -2.68 -15.20 5.37
N GLN A 51 -3.89 -15.76 5.47
CA GLN A 51 -4.37 -16.44 6.67
C GLN A 51 -3.54 -17.67 7.04
N ASN A 52 -2.90 -18.31 6.06
CA ASN A 52 -2.20 -19.57 6.24
C ASN A 52 -0.78 -19.39 6.80
N ILE A 53 -0.27 -18.15 6.83
CA ILE A 53 1.12 -17.84 7.22
C ILE A 53 1.17 -17.11 8.56
N VAL A 54 0.15 -16.29 8.86
CA VAL A 54 0.12 -15.46 10.07
C VAL A 54 -0.45 -16.24 11.25
N ARG A 55 0.39 -16.52 12.26
CA ARG A 55 0.02 -17.19 13.52
C ARG A 55 -0.52 -16.24 14.60
N LEU A 56 -0.78 -14.98 14.27
CA LEU A 56 -1.31 -13.98 15.19
C LEU A 56 -2.82 -14.11 15.32
N GLU A 57 -3.36 -13.61 16.44
CA GLU A 57 -4.79 -13.35 16.53
C GLU A 57 -5.22 -12.41 15.42
N ARG A 58 -6.39 -12.69 14.83
CA ARG A 58 -6.92 -11.92 13.70
C ARG A 58 -6.94 -10.41 13.97
N LYS A 59 -7.31 -10.00 15.18
CA LYS A 59 -7.39 -8.59 15.56
C LYS A 59 -6.02 -7.91 15.56
N ASP A 60 -5.00 -8.59 16.05
CA ASP A 60 -3.64 -8.05 16.10
C ASP A 60 -3.00 -7.99 14.73
N ALA A 61 -3.23 -9.01 13.88
CA ALA A 61 -2.81 -8.99 12.49
C ALA A 61 -3.46 -7.83 11.72
N GLU A 62 -4.78 -7.66 11.81
CA GLU A 62 -5.49 -6.55 11.16
C GLU A 62 -4.98 -5.19 11.67
N LYS A 63 -4.72 -5.05 12.97
CA LYS A 63 -4.17 -3.81 13.55
C LYS A 63 -2.75 -3.51 13.05
N GLY A 64 -1.87 -4.51 12.98
CA GLY A 64 -0.51 -4.35 12.46
C GLY A 64 -0.49 -3.89 11.01
N ILE A 65 -1.36 -4.45 10.17
CA ILE A 65 -1.48 -4.06 8.76
C ILE A 65 -1.98 -2.63 8.62
N ARG A 66 -2.94 -2.20 9.46
CA ARG A 66 -3.41 -0.81 9.46
C ARG A 66 -2.29 0.17 9.82
N ILE A 67 -1.49 -0.17 10.83
CA ILE A 67 -0.34 0.65 11.23
C ILE A 67 0.67 0.74 10.09
N ALA A 68 1.03 -0.39 9.47
CA ALA A 68 1.92 -0.42 8.32
C ALA A 68 1.37 0.40 7.14
N GLY A 69 0.07 0.29 6.86
CA GLY A 69 -0.63 1.09 5.86
C GLY A 69 -0.50 2.58 6.13
N MET A 70 -0.74 3.03 7.37
CA MET A 70 -0.59 4.45 7.74
C MET A 70 0.84 4.95 7.63
N ILE A 71 1.84 4.12 7.94
CA ILE A 71 3.25 4.49 7.75
C ILE A 71 3.53 4.77 6.27
N LEU A 72 3.03 3.92 5.35
CA LEU A 72 3.16 4.16 3.91
C LEU A 72 2.45 5.44 3.46
N VAL A 73 1.29 5.76 4.03
CA VAL A 73 0.58 7.03 3.77
C VAL A 73 1.47 8.21 4.15
N VAL A 74 2.03 8.20 5.36
CA VAL A 74 2.88 9.30 5.84
C VAL A 74 4.10 9.46 4.94
N ILE A 75 4.84 8.37 4.68
CA ILE A 75 6.05 8.42 3.83
C ILE A 75 5.71 8.95 2.43
N GLY A 76 4.61 8.49 1.83
CA GLY A 76 4.18 8.96 0.51
C GLY A 76 3.78 10.44 0.51
N LEU A 77 3.06 10.91 1.52
CA LEU A 77 2.66 12.32 1.60
C LEU A 77 3.83 13.27 1.90
N THR A 78 4.91 12.78 2.51
CA THR A 78 6.12 13.56 2.82
C THR A 78 7.21 13.45 1.75
N ASN A 79 6.87 12.95 0.54
CA ASN A 79 7.82 12.71 -0.54
C ASN A 79 9.00 11.78 -0.18
N GLY A 80 8.79 10.83 0.74
CA GLY A 80 9.85 9.98 1.27
C GLY A 80 10.40 8.93 0.31
N PHE A 81 9.78 8.72 -0.86
CA PHE A 81 10.22 7.71 -1.83
C PHE A 81 11.18 8.25 -2.91
N GLY A 82 11.23 9.56 -3.18
CA GLY A 82 12.32 10.23 -3.91
C GLY A 82 12.76 9.71 -5.28
N ILE A 83 11.88 9.02 -6.04
CA ILE A 83 12.16 8.48 -7.39
C ILE A 83 11.57 9.37 -8.45
#